data_AF-A0A522FDT0-F1
#
_entry.id   AF-A0A522FDT0-F1
#
_cell.length_a   1.000
_cell.length_b   1.000
_cell.length_c   1.000
_cell.angle_alpha   90.00
_cell.angle_beta   90.00
_cell.angle_gamma   90.00
#
_symmetry.space_group_name_H-M   'P 1'
#
loop_
_entity.id
_entity.type
_entity.pdbx_description
1 polymer ?
#
loop_
_entity_poly.entity_id
_entity_poly.type
_entity_poly.pdbx_seq_one_letter_code
_entity_poly.pdbx_strand_id
1 'polypeptide(L)' 'ANGFHELTDASAQARRFADDQALREARGLPSVEADVYLLDALSQGLPACSGVALGVDRLLALALEQSNLANVQSFDFRRA' A
#
# COMPACT_ATOMS: atom_id res chain seq x y z
N ALA A 1 8.11 -8.89 2.66
CA ALA A 1 8.19 -7.49 2.18
C ALA A 1 7.55 -7.41 0.80
N ASN A 2 7.21 -6.22 0.33
CA ASN A 2 6.79 -5.97 -1.06
C ASN A 2 7.45 -4.68 -1.54
N GLY A 3 8.05 -4.67 -2.72
CA GLY A 3 8.80 -3.52 -3.23
C GLY A 3 8.89 -3.52 -4.75
N PHE A 4 9.13 -2.34 -5.32
CA PHE A 4 9.03 -2.08 -6.75
C PHE A 4 10.05 -1.01 -7.18
N HIS A 5 10.29 -0.95 -8.49
CA HIS A 5 10.77 0.29 -9.09
C HIS A 5 9.57 1.21 -9.27
N GLU A 6 9.64 2.43 -8.73
CA GLU A 6 8.46 3.28 -8.61
C GLU A 6 8.00 3.81 -9.97
N LEU A 7 6.67 3.86 -10.15
CA LEU A 7 6.07 4.47 -11.34
C LEU A 7 6.10 5.99 -11.20
N THR A 8 6.92 6.65 -12.02
CA THR A 8 7.04 8.12 -12.02
C THR A 8 6.10 8.82 -13.02
N ASP A 9 5.43 8.07 -13.91
CA ASP A 9 4.52 8.61 -14.92
C ASP A 9 3.12 8.85 -14.32
N ALA A 10 2.78 10.13 -14.12
CA ALA A 10 1.50 10.57 -13.57
C ALA A 10 0.30 10.11 -14.42
N SER A 11 0.42 10.09 -15.75
CA SER A 11 -0.68 9.70 -16.64
C SER A 11 -0.95 8.19 -16.58
N ALA A 12 0.11 7.40 -16.44
CA ALA A 12 0.00 5.97 -16.23
C ALA A 12 -0.59 5.65 -14.85
N GLN A 13 -0.20 6.38 -13.81
CA GLN A 13 -0.76 6.21 -12.46
C GLN A 13 -2.25 6.59 -12.40
N ALA A 14 -2.65 7.70 -13.05
CA ALA A 14 -4.06 8.10 -13.14
C ALA A 14 -4.91 7.03 -13.85
N ARG A 15 -4.38 6.42 -14.91
CA ARG A 15 -5.05 5.32 -15.62
C ARG A 15 -5.24 4.10 -14.73
N ARG A 16 -4.21 3.73 -13.95
CA ARG A 16 -4.31 2.63 -12.97
C ARG A 16 -5.38 2.90 -11.92
N PHE A 17 -5.51 4.13 -11.43
CA PHE A 17 -6.60 4.49 -10.52
C PHE A 17 -7.98 4.35 -11.16
N ALA A 18 -8.14 4.75 -12.42
CA ALA A 18 -9.41 4.58 -13.13
C ALA A 18 -9.75 3.08 -13.34
N ASP A 19 -8.76 2.27 -13.71
CA ASP A 19 -8.92 0.82 -13.88
C ASP A 19 -9.31 0.15 -12.55
N ASP A 20 -8.67 0.54 -11.44
CA ASP A 20 -9.00 0.04 -10.10
C ASP A 20 -10.43 0.41 -9.69
N GLN A 21 -10.88 1.64 -9.99
CA GLN A 21 -12.26 2.07 -9.73
C GLN A 21 -13.28 1.24 -10.51
N ALA A 22 -13.04 1.02 -11.81
CA ALA A 22 -13.91 0.19 -12.65
C ALA A 22 -13.96 -1.26 -12.13
N LEU A 23 -12.82 -1.81 -11.69
CA LEU A 23 -12.75 -3.14 -11.10
C LEU A 23 -13.51 -3.23 -9.77
N ARG A 24 -13.47 -2.18 -8.95
CA ARG A 24 -14.21 -2.11 -7.68
C ARG A 24 -15.72 -2.05 -7.94
N GLU A 25 -16.16 -1.21 -8.87
CA GLU A 25 -17.57 -1.11 -9.27
C GLU A 25 -18.10 -2.46 -9.76
N ALA A 26 -17.36 -3.13 -10.66
CA ALA A 26 -17.72 -4.46 -11.15
C ALA A 26 -17.82 -5.52 -10.04
N ARG A 27 -17.11 -5.32 -8.92
CA ARG A 27 -17.13 -6.20 -7.74
C ARG A 27 -18.13 -5.76 -6.66
N GLY A 28 -18.89 -4.68 -6.88
CA GLY A 28 -19.80 -4.13 -5.88
C GLY A 28 -19.09 -3.59 -4.63
N LEU A 29 -17.81 -3.23 -4.75
CA LEU A 29 -17.02 -2.64 -3.67
C LEU A 29 -17.26 -1.13 -3.60
N PRO A 30 -17.15 -0.50 -2.40
CA PRO A 30 -17.28 0.95 -2.28
C PRO A 30 -16.29 1.70 -3.19
N SER A 31 -16.70 2.80 -3.78
CA SER A 31 -15.78 3.66 -4.54
C SER A 31 -14.68 4.22 -3.63
N VAL A 32 -13.48 4.40 -4.20
CA VAL A 32 -12.35 5.06 -3.55
C VAL A 32 -11.84 6.10 -4.55
N GLU A 33 -11.90 7.36 -4.17
CA GLU A 33 -11.44 8.46 -5.01
C GLU A 33 -9.92 8.39 -5.21
N ALA A 34 -9.46 8.77 -6.40
CA ALA A 34 -8.04 8.87 -6.68
C ALA A 34 -7.40 10.00 -5.83
N ASP A 35 -6.18 9.77 -5.35
CA ASP A 35 -5.44 10.79 -4.61
C ASP A 35 -4.88 11.84 -5.59
N VAL A 36 -5.54 13.00 -5.62
CA VAL A 36 -5.17 14.13 -6.48
C VAL A 36 -3.79 14.70 -6.12
N TYR A 37 -3.42 14.69 -4.84
CA TYR A 37 -2.13 15.23 -4.39
C TYR A 37 -0.97 14.37 -4.85
N LEU A 38 -1.15 13.04 -4.86
CA LEU A 38 -0.15 12.14 -5.41
C LEU A 38 0.04 12.35 -6.92
N LEU A 39 -1.05 12.49 -7.68
CA LEU A 39 -0.97 12.73 -9.13
C LEU A 39 -0.32 14.08 -9.45
N ASP A 40 -0.66 15.13 -8.69
CA ASP A 40 -0.04 16.44 -8.84
C ASP A 40 1.45 16.38 -8.51
N ALA A 41 1.84 15.70 -7.43
CA ALA A 41 3.24 15.52 -7.07
C ALA A 41 4.04 14.75 -8.15
N LEU A 42 3.48 13.67 -8.70
CA LEU A 42 4.10 12.94 -9.82
C LEU A 42 4.27 13.85 -11.05
N SER A 43 3.31 14.73 -11.31
CA SER A 43 3.36 15.68 -12.42
C SER A 43 4.42 16.77 -12.25
N GLN A 44 4.79 17.11 -11.00
CA GLN A 44 5.93 17.99 -10.69
C GLN A 44 7.29 17.27 -10.84
N GLY A 45 7.28 15.94 -10.94
CA GLY A 45 8.46 15.11 -11.15
C GLY A 45 8.91 14.38 -9.89
N LEU A 46 8.81 13.04 -9.93
CA LEU A 46 9.45 12.14 -8.99
C LEU A 46 10.73 11.57 -9.62
N PRO A 47 11.92 11.74 -9.02
CA PRO A 47 13.13 11.13 -9.54
C PRO A 47 13.01 9.60 -9.53
N ALA A 48 13.69 8.95 -10.48
CA ALA A 48 13.73 7.48 -10.54
C ALA A 48 14.22 6.90 -9.20
N CYS A 49 13.38 6.07 -8.60
CA CYS A 49 13.64 5.48 -7.29
C CYS A 49 12.99 4.11 -7.16
N SER A 50 13.25 3.43 -6.05
CA SER A 50 12.62 2.16 -5.70
C SER A 50 12.19 2.19 -4.24
N GLY A 51 10.99 1.71 -3.96
CA GLY A 51 10.43 1.62 -2.62
C GLY A 51 10.23 0.17 -2.18
N VAL A 52 10.26 -0.05 -0.86
CA VAL A 52 9.92 -1.34 -0.25
C VAL A 52 9.16 -1.14 1.06
N ALA A 53 8.07 -1.88 1.23
CA ALA A 53 7.32 -1.98 2.47
C ALA A 53 7.58 -3.33 3.15
N LEU A 54 7.89 -3.30 4.45
CA LEU A 54 8.16 -4.48 5.27
C LEU A 54 7.18 -4.52 6.45
N GLY A 55 6.48 -5.64 6.62
CA GLY A 55 5.65 -5.87 7.81
C GLY A 55 6.54 -6.22 9.00
N VAL A 56 6.83 -5.24 9.87
CA VAL A 56 7.71 -5.40 11.03
C VAL A 56 7.15 -6.40 12.03
N ASP A 57 5.85 -6.38 12.33
CA ASP A 57 5.24 -7.35 13.25
C ASP A 57 5.42 -8.79 12.74
N ARG A 58 5.26 -9.01 11.43
CA ARG A 58 5.49 -10.33 10.82
C ARG A 58 6.96 -10.73 10.88
N LEU A 59 7.88 -9.79 10.68
CA LEU A 59 9.31 -10.04 10.85
C LEU A 59 9.62 -10.49 12.28
N LEU A 60 9.11 -9.76 13.28
CA LEU A 60 9.31 -10.09 14.69
C LEU A 60 8.67 -11.43 15.06
N ALA A 61 7.46 -11.70 14.58
CA ALA A 61 6.80 -12.99 14.81
C ALA A 61 7.65 -14.15 14.28
N LEU A 62 8.19 -14.05 13.07
CA LEU A 62 9.09 -15.07 12.52
C LEU A 62 10.40 -15.20 13.31
N ALA A 63 11.04 -14.07 13.65
CA ALA A 63 12.30 -14.04 14.39
C ALA A 63 12.18 -14.61 15.82
N LEU A 64 10.99 -14.52 16.41
CA LEU A 64 10.67 -15.02 17.75
C LEU A 64 9.86 -16.32 17.72
N GLU A 65 9.75 -16.96 16.55
CA GLU A 65 9.02 -18.23 16.34
C GLU A 65 7.55 -18.21 16.81
N GLN A 66 6.90 -17.05 16.71
CA GLN A 66 5.49 -16.86 17.06
C GLN A 66 4.58 -17.12 15.85
N SER A 67 3.52 -17.89 16.07
CA SER A 67 2.51 -18.21 15.05
C SER A 67 1.37 -17.18 14.97
N ASN A 68 1.32 -16.22 15.89
CA ASN A 68 0.27 -15.20 15.97
C ASN A 68 0.86 -13.80 16.19
N LEU A 69 0.39 -12.81 15.43
CA LEU A 69 0.82 -11.41 15.56
C LEU A 69 0.50 -10.80 16.93
N ALA A 70 -0.56 -11.26 17.60
CA ALA A 70 -0.91 -10.78 18.94
C ALA A 70 0.21 -11.03 19.97
N ASN A 71 1.09 -12.02 19.73
CA ASN A 71 2.19 -12.34 20.64
C ASN A 71 3.37 -11.36 20.55
N VAL A 72 3.40 -10.52 19.51
CA VAL A 72 4.47 -9.53 19.29
C VAL A 72 3.97 -8.09 19.39
N GLN A 73 2.68 -7.88 19.65
CA GLN A 73 2.07 -6.59 19.89
C GLN A 73 1.88 -6.38 21.40
N SER A 74 2.23 -5.21 21.93
CA SER A 74 2.05 -4.91 23.36
C SER A 74 0.58 -4.98 23.80
N PHE A 75 -0.32 -4.49 22.93
CA PHE A 75 -1.77 -4.57 23.07
C PHE A 75 -2.38 -4.91 21.71
N ASP A 76 -2.89 -6.12 21.55
CA ASP A 76 -3.62 -6.52 20.33
C ASP A 76 -5.00 -5.82 20.27
N PHE A 77 -5.69 -5.89 19.13
CA PHE A 77 -6.98 -5.23 18.90
C PHE A 77 -8.05 -5.45 20.00
N ARG A 78 -8.05 -6.61 20.67
CA ARG A 78 -9.01 -6.93 21.75
C ARG A 78 -8.64 -6.30 23.10
N ARG A 79 -7.44 -5.73 23.22
CA ARG A 79 -6.86 -5.18 24.45
C ARG A 79 -6.28 -3.77 24.25
N ALA A 80 -6.52 -3.16 23.10
CA ALA A 80 -6.03 -1.83 22.73
C ALA A 80 -6.66 -0.72 23.58
#